data_AF-A0AAF0YM33-F1
#
_entry.id   AF-A0AAF0YM33-F1
#
_cell.length_a   1.000
_cell.length_b   1.000
_cell.length_c   1.000
_cell.angle_alpha   90.00
_cell.angle_beta   90.00
_cell.angle_gamma   90.00
#
_symmetry.space_group_name_H-M   'P 1'
#
loop_
_entity.id
_entity.type
_entity.pdbx_description
1 polymer ?
#
loop_
_entity_poly.entity_id
_entity_poly.type
_entity_poly.pdbx_seq_one_letter_code
_entity_poly.pdbx_strand_id
1 'polypeptide(L)'
;MKKLTLQEKILKYIKHNKRSNLMIVLVMLVISVISIYIVNRTYTPIEVESFETENSPTIFYTGNLNLQEYNDIFESEHFLTSLQGPLLENELSFTNVVLDKRVKNKNEQINEIQDNYFTDLTFFNKNVPYVDLVDVERNIGLSLENPSLEDVVEHNLGEKKISFLSFVDKNSKFISSEIPQINHELEPSFFLPKIQQLDNDSDLIIVSVTWGIPNEREVTTRQRELAHALSDAGVDIIIGNNSVVQEIEKYNDTVIFYSLGNLVSNDYISNYKKSIVVQHDIESNQFKITPVQYKHGTLTKNNLNFFEQKTLFQQMPTHTSYKDGEFYFEQ
;
A
#
# COMPACT_ATOMS: atom_id res chain seq x y z
N MET A 1 69.96 -4.14 -23.47
CA MET A 1 68.61 -3.79 -22.94
C MET A 1 67.94 -5.07 -22.44
N LYS A 2 67.51 -5.12 -21.17
CA LYS A 2 66.83 -6.28 -20.58
C LYS A 2 65.44 -6.42 -21.20
N LYS A 3 65.09 -7.59 -21.77
CA LYS A 3 63.75 -7.85 -22.33
C LYS A 3 62.75 -7.94 -21.17
N LEU A 4 61.70 -7.10 -21.23
CA LEU A 4 60.59 -7.13 -20.27
C LEU A 4 59.87 -8.48 -20.35
N THR A 5 59.56 -9.04 -19.18
CA THR A 5 58.67 -10.19 -19.01
C THR A 5 57.24 -9.82 -19.44
N LEU A 6 56.39 -10.82 -19.68
CA LEU A 6 54.99 -10.60 -20.08
C LEU A 6 54.23 -9.78 -19.03
N GLN A 7 54.46 -10.05 -17.73
CA GLN A 7 53.86 -9.30 -16.62
C GLN A 7 54.27 -7.82 -16.64
N GLU A 8 55.55 -7.52 -16.86
CA GLU A 8 56.02 -6.13 -16.92
C GLU A 8 55.50 -5.38 -18.15
N LYS A 9 55.29 -6.06 -19.28
CA LYS A 9 54.66 -5.47 -20.48
C LYS A 9 53.20 -5.10 -20.23
N ILE A 10 52.45 -6.00 -19.59
CA ILE A 10 51.04 -5.75 -19.21
C ILE A 10 50.96 -4.59 -18.21
N LEU A 11 51.81 -4.58 -17.19
CA LEU A 11 51.83 -3.51 -16.19
C LEU A 11 52.19 -2.15 -16.81
N LYS A 12 53.14 -2.11 -17.75
CA LYS A 12 53.51 -0.90 -18.48
C LYS A 12 52.36 -0.39 -19.36
N TYR A 13 51.63 -1.29 -20.02
CA TYR A 13 50.45 -0.95 -20.82
C TYR A 13 49.32 -0.36 -19.96
N ILE A 14 48.99 -1.01 -18.83
CA ILE A 14 48.00 -0.51 -17.87
C ILE A 14 48.40 0.86 -17.32
N LYS A 15 49.68 1.04 -16.96
CA LYS A 15 50.19 2.30 -16.42
C LYS A 15 50.18 3.43 -17.46
N HIS A 16 50.43 3.11 -18.73
CA HIS A 16 50.39 4.08 -19.83
C HIS A 16 48.97 4.58 -20.08
N ASN A 17 47.98 3.68 -20.05
CA ASN A 17 46.58 4.04 -20.32
C ASN A 17 45.81 4.50 -19.08
N LYS A 18 46.40 4.46 -17.87
CA LYS A 18 45.74 4.80 -16.60
C LYS A 18 45.07 6.18 -16.61
N ARG A 19 45.73 7.21 -17.17
CA ARG A 19 45.16 8.57 -17.25
C ARG A 19 44.00 8.66 -18.25
N SER A 20 44.12 8.02 -19.40
CA SER A 20 43.06 8.00 -20.42
C SER A 20 41.84 7.22 -19.93
N ASN A 21 42.05 6.05 -19.32
CA ASN A 21 40.99 5.25 -18.73
C ASN A 21 40.28 6.01 -17.59
N LEU A 22 41.03 6.72 -16.73
CA LEU A 22 40.43 7.54 -15.68
C LEU A 22 39.56 8.66 -16.26
N MET A 23 40.02 9.33 -17.33
CA MET A 23 39.24 10.37 -18.01
C MET A 23 37.97 9.81 -18.65
N ILE A 24 38.05 8.63 -19.29
CA ILE A 24 36.87 7.96 -19.88
C ILE A 24 35.86 7.60 -18.78
N VAL A 25 36.31 7.05 -17.66
CA VAL A 25 35.43 6.72 -16.52
C VAL A 25 34.78 7.97 -15.93
N LEU A 26 35.54 9.07 -15.76
CA LEU A 26 34.99 10.34 -15.29
C LEU A 26 33.95 10.91 -16.25
N VAL A 27 34.22 10.88 -17.56
CA VAL A 27 33.26 11.33 -18.58
C VAL A 27 31.99 10.47 -18.56
N MET A 28 32.12 9.14 -18.48
CA MET A 28 30.97 8.26 -18.35
C MET A 28 30.17 8.56 -17.08
N LEU A 29 30.83 8.78 -15.95
CA LEU A 29 30.18 9.10 -14.68
C LEU A 29 29.42 10.44 -14.76
N VAL A 30 30.03 11.47 -15.36
CA VAL A 30 29.37 12.76 -15.60
C VAL A 30 28.16 12.59 -16.52
N ILE A 31 28.28 11.83 -17.61
CA ILE A 31 27.15 11.54 -18.50
C ILE A 31 26.04 10.81 -17.74
N SER A 32 26.36 9.77 -16.96
CA SER A 32 25.38 9.04 -16.17
C SER A 32 24.67 9.95 -15.15
N VAL A 33 25.39 10.83 -14.45
CA VAL A 33 24.80 11.79 -13.50
C VAL A 33 23.88 12.77 -14.23
N ILE A 34 24.29 13.30 -15.39
CA ILE A 34 23.46 14.20 -16.20
C ILE A 34 22.22 13.47 -16.72
N SER A 35 22.36 12.22 -17.19
CA SER A 35 21.23 11.41 -17.64
C SER A 35 20.24 11.12 -16.51
N ILE A 36 20.72 10.76 -15.33
CA ILE A 36 19.88 10.57 -14.14
C ILE A 36 19.16 11.88 -13.79
N TYR A 37 19.89 13.00 -13.80
CA TYR A 37 19.31 14.32 -13.52
C TYR A 37 18.22 14.71 -14.52
N ILE A 38 18.46 14.50 -15.83
CA ILE A 38 17.47 14.79 -16.88
C ILE A 38 16.24 13.89 -16.73
N VAL A 39 16.44 12.57 -16.59
CA VAL A 39 15.35 11.60 -16.44
C VAL A 39 14.47 11.92 -15.24
N ASN A 40 15.07 12.28 -14.09
CA ASN A 40 14.31 12.65 -12.90
C ASN A 40 13.50 13.94 -13.09
N ARG A 41 13.98 14.90 -13.89
CA ARG A 41 13.27 16.17 -14.14
C ARG A 41 12.18 16.07 -15.20
N THR A 42 12.29 15.14 -16.13
CA THR A 42 11.33 14.97 -17.24
C THR A 42 10.32 13.86 -16.96
N TYR A 43 10.33 13.27 -15.77
CA TYR A 43 9.40 12.21 -15.42
C TYR A 43 8.01 12.78 -15.16
N THR A 44 7.07 12.47 -16.04
CA THR A 44 5.65 12.78 -15.85
C THR A 44 4.93 11.51 -15.37
N PRO A 45 4.29 11.53 -14.20
CA PRO A 45 3.51 10.38 -13.75
C PRO A 45 2.34 10.12 -14.71
N ILE A 46 2.09 8.86 -14.97
CA ILE A 46 0.86 8.36 -15.58
C ILE A 46 -0.21 8.34 -14.50
N GLU A 47 -1.34 8.99 -14.79
CA GLU A 47 -2.52 9.07 -13.92
C GLU A 47 -3.27 7.74 -13.84
N VAL A 48 -3.96 7.56 -12.73
CA VAL A 48 -4.94 6.49 -12.50
C VAL A 48 -6.30 7.08 -12.84
N GLU A 49 -6.99 6.43 -13.77
CA GLU A 49 -8.32 6.84 -14.19
C GLU A 49 -9.34 6.42 -13.12
N SER A 50 -10.28 7.31 -12.83
CA SER A 50 -11.43 7.03 -11.97
C SER A 50 -12.37 5.98 -12.59
N PHE A 51 -13.32 5.50 -11.82
CA PHE A 51 -14.40 4.68 -12.31
C PHE A 51 -15.36 5.55 -13.13
N GLU A 52 -15.64 5.19 -14.38
CA GLU A 52 -16.65 5.89 -15.19
C GLU A 52 -18.06 5.43 -14.75
N THR A 53 -18.54 5.89 -13.59
CA THR A 53 -19.90 5.59 -13.11
C THR A 53 -20.86 6.75 -13.38
N GLU A 54 -21.99 6.48 -14.05
CA GLU A 54 -23.12 7.41 -14.07
C GLU A 54 -23.88 7.32 -12.74
N ASN A 55 -23.52 8.16 -11.76
CA ASN A 55 -24.20 8.33 -10.47
C ASN A 55 -24.20 7.10 -9.54
N SER A 56 -23.23 6.18 -9.68
CA SER A 56 -23.04 5.14 -8.67
C SER A 56 -21.99 5.57 -7.65
N PRO A 57 -22.29 5.48 -6.35
CA PRO A 57 -21.30 5.72 -5.31
C PRO A 57 -20.16 4.70 -5.35
N THR A 58 -18.95 5.19 -5.12
CA THR A 58 -17.71 4.42 -5.24
C THR A 58 -16.81 4.57 -4.01
N ILE A 59 -16.10 3.48 -3.70
CA ILE A 59 -15.13 3.43 -2.60
C ILE A 59 -13.74 3.16 -3.15
N PHE A 60 -12.76 3.97 -2.73
CA PHE A 60 -11.38 3.85 -3.14
C PHE A 60 -10.50 3.27 -2.02
N TYR A 61 -9.84 2.15 -2.28
CA TYR A 61 -8.90 1.50 -1.36
C TYR A 61 -7.46 1.57 -1.88
N THR A 62 -6.53 1.87 -0.97
CA THR A 62 -5.11 1.95 -1.30
C THR A 62 -4.25 1.15 -0.32
N GLY A 63 -3.04 0.80 -0.76
CA GLY A 63 -2.05 0.13 0.07
C GLY A 63 -1.41 1.03 1.13
N ASN A 64 -0.31 0.54 1.71
CA ASN A 64 0.30 1.22 2.86
C ASN A 64 0.99 2.54 2.46
N LEU A 65 0.68 3.59 3.20
CA LEU A 65 1.33 4.89 3.17
C LEU A 65 2.35 4.97 4.31
N ASN A 66 3.64 4.90 3.98
CA ASN A 66 4.70 4.94 4.97
C ASN A 66 5.10 6.37 5.34
N LEU A 67 4.72 6.81 6.56
CA LEU A 67 5.01 8.18 7.01
C LEU A 67 6.51 8.49 7.12
N GLN A 68 7.39 7.49 7.26
CA GLN A 68 8.83 7.73 7.26
C GLN A 68 9.28 8.45 5.99
N GLU A 69 8.56 8.22 4.91
CA GLU A 69 8.86 8.74 3.60
C GLU A 69 8.17 10.07 3.38
N TYR A 70 7.25 10.47 4.27
CA TYR A 70 6.45 11.68 4.17
C TYR A 70 7.27 12.94 3.90
N ASN A 71 8.32 13.20 4.66
CA ASN A 71 9.11 14.43 4.50
C ASN A 71 9.92 14.45 3.18
N ASP A 72 10.29 13.29 2.64
CA ASP A 72 10.94 13.19 1.32
C ASP A 72 9.93 13.33 0.17
N ILE A 73 8.63 13.43 0.49
CA ILE A 73 7.51 13.12 -0.41
C ILE A 73 6.47 14.24 -0.49
N PHE A 74 5.91 14.69 0.63
CA PHE A 74 4.84 15.68 0.71
C PHE A 74 5.35 17.13 0.62
N GLU A 75 6.66 17.36 0.73
CA GLU A 75 7.26 18.64 0.31
C GLU A 75 7.31 18.77 -1.23
N SER A 76 7.00 17.71 -1.99
CA SER A 76 6.80 17.79 -3.44
C SER A 76 5.31 17.94 -3.73
N GLU A 77 4.91 18.97 -4.49
CA GLU A 77 3.51 19.23 -4.91
C GLU A 77 2.87 18.09 -5.73
N HIS A 78 3.55 16.96 -5.91
CA HIS A 78 3.24 15.93 -6.90
C HIS A 78 3.07 14.51 -6.35
N PHE A 79 2.97 14.34 -5.03
CA PHE A 79 3.04 13.01 -4.41
C PHE A 79 1.95 12.03 -4.90
N LEU A 80 0.67 12.40 -4.74
CA LEU A 80 -0.50 11.61 -5.16
C LEU A 80 -1.21 12.22 -6.36
N THR A 81 -0.55 13.08 -7.14
CA THR A 81 -1.20 13.71 -8.32
C THR A 81 -1.73 12.66 -9.29
N SER A 82 -1.08 11.50 -9.42
CA SER A 82 -1.59 10.40 -10.24
C SER A 82 -2.88 9.77 -9.72
N LEU A 83 -3.26 9.96 -8.45
CA LEU A 83 -4.52 9.47 -7.89
C LEU A 83 -5.59 10.56 -7.83
N GLN A 84 -5.32 11.78 -8.32
CA GLN A 84 -6.23 12.90 -8.15
C GLN A 84 -7.65 12.62 -8.67
N GLY A 85 -7.78 11.91 -9.80
CA GLY A 85 -9.09 11.48 -10.32
C GLY A 85 -9.85 10.61 -9.31
N PRO A 86 -9.36 9.40 -8.97
CA PRO A 86 -9.99 8.54 -7.97
C PRO A 86 -10.24 9.22 -6.62
N LEU A 87 -9.30 10.03 -6.12
CA LEU A 87 -9.45 10.73 -4.84
C LEU A 87 -10.54 11.80 -4.85
N LEU A 88 -10.81 12.43 -5.99
CA LEU A 88 -11.86 13.45 -6.12
C LEU A 88 -13.23 12.85 -6.46
N GLU A 89 -13.24 11.75 -7.20
CA GLU A 89 -14.48 11.18 -7.75
C GLU A 89 -15.10 10.08 -6.88
N ASN A 90 -14.32 9.42 -6.01
CA ASN A 90 -14.87 8.46 -5.05
C ASN A 90 -15.33 9.19 -3.79
N GLU A 91 -16.51 8.82 -3.30
CA GLU A 91 -17.12 9.43 -2.11
C GLU A 91 -16.41 9.02 -0.82
N LEU A 92 -15.87 7.81 -0.78
CA LEU A 92 -15.08 7.31 0.34
C LEU A 92 -13.71 6.84 -0.14
N SER A 93 -12.69 7.12 0.65
CA SER A 93 -11.33 6.67 0.37
C SER A 93 -10.63 6.21 1.65
N PHE A 94 -9.97 5.05 1.56
CA PHE A 94 -9.34 4.36 2.66
C PHE A 94 -7.87 4.12 2.36
N THR A 95 -7.00 4.42 3.33
CA THR A 95 -5.59 4.05 3.28
C THR A 95 -5.10 3.52 4.62
N ASN A 96 -3.97 2.81 4.59
CA ASN A 96 -3.31 2.31 5.79
C ASN A 96 -2.00 3.06 6.05
N VAL A 97 -1.92 3.72 7.19
CA VAL A 97 -0.80 4.57 7.58
C VAL A 97 0.19 3.78 8.45
N VAL A 98 1.43 3.72 7.99
CA VAL A 98 2.52 3.07 8.75
C VAL A 98 3.16 4.07 9.70
N LEU A 99 3.00 3.84 11.00
CA LEU A 99 3.64 4.65 12.02
C LEU A 99 5.07 4.16 12.28
N ASP A 100 6.05 5.06 12.13
CA ASP A 100 7.46 4.77 12.41
C ASP A 100 8.07 5.81 13.37
N LYS A 101 8.86 5.35 14.33
CA LYS A 101 9.52 6.18 15.35
C LYS A 101 10.42 7.26 14.77
N ARG A 102 10.95 7.07 13.56
CA ARG A 102 11.81 8.05 12.87
C ARG A 102 11.03 9.26 12.39
N VAL A 103 9.71 9.16 12.26
CA VAL A 103 8.83 10.24 11.82
C VAL A 103 8.70 11.28 12.94
N LYS A 104 8.97 12.53 12.59
CA LYS A 104 8.66 13.70 13.44
C LYS A 104 7.30 14.27 13.02
N ASN A 105 6.64 15.00 13.92
CA ASN A 105 5.35 15.67 13.65
C ASN A 105 4.25 14.72 13.10
N LYS A 106 4.17 13.48 13.59
CA LYS A 106 3.23 12.46 13.09
C LYS A 106 1.79 12.99 12.97
N ASN A 107 1.31 13.70 13.99
CA ASN A 107 -0.06 14.24 14.03
C ASN A 107 -0.32 15.26 12.91
N GLU A 108 0.65 16.14 12.63
CA GLU A 108 0.55 17.11 11.53
C GLU A 108 0.42 16.39 10.19
N GLN A 109 1.26 15.37 9.98
CA GLN A 109 1.24 14.56 8.76
C GLN A 109 -0.05 13.75 8.59
N ILE A 110 -0.55 13.16 9.69
CA ILE A 110 -1.80 12.40 9.69
C ILE A 110 -2.98 13.32 9.35
N ASN A 111 -3.05 14.50 9.99
CA ASN A 111 -4.09 15.48 9.69
C ASN A 111 -4.01 15.94 8.23
N GLU A 112 -2.83 16.22 7.69
CA GLU A 112 -2.70 16.62 6.28
C GLU A 112 -3.16 15.50 5.32
N ILE A 113 -2.87 14.24 5.64
CA ILE A 113 -3.34 13.09 4.86
C ILE A 113 -4.86 12.99 4.89
N GLN A 114 -5.45 13.10 6.08
CA GLN A 114 -6.89 12.96 6.29
C GLN A 114 -7.66 14.15 5.68
N ASP A 115 -7.20 15.37 5.91
CA ASP A 115 -7.90 16.59 5.48
C ASP A 115 -7.89 16.78 3.95
N ASN A 116 -6.89 16.23 3.25
CA ASN A 116 -6.68 16.52 1.83
C ASN A 116 -6.78 15.32 0.90
N TYR A 117 -6.64 14.08 1.39
CA TYR A 117 -6.48 12.93 0.53
C TYR A 117 -7.40 11.76 0.85
N PHE A 118 -7.57 11.40 2.12
CA PHE A 118 -8.31 10.18 2.47
C PHE A 118 -9.41 10.43 3.49
N THR A 119 -10.60 9.87 3.24
CA THR A 119 -11.73 9.94 4.15
C THR A 119 -11.41 9.27 5.48
N ASP A 120 -10.80 8.07 5.42
CA ASP A 120 -10.46 7.29 6.59
C ASP A 120 -9.07 6.67 6.52
N LEU A 121 -8.49 6.57 7.71
CA LEU A 121 -7.16 6.05 7.94
C LEU A 121 -7.22 4.85 8.88
N THR A 122 -6.55 3.78 8.47
CA THR A 122 -6.13 2.73 9.40
C THR A 122 -4.68 2.92 9.76
N PHE A 123 -4.27 2.39 10.91
CA PHE A 123 -2.91 2.58 11.40
C PHE A 123 -2.32 1.24 11.79
N PHE A 124 -1.03 1.05 11.53
CA PHE A 124 -0.28 0.06 12.29
C PHE A 124 1.04 0.63 12.76
N ASN A 125 1.43 0.17 13.94
CA ASN A 125 2.63 0.65 14.57
C ASN A 125 3.80 -0.28 14.28
N LYS A 126 4.74 0.22 13.48
CA LYS A 126 5.96 -0.52 13.12
C LYS A 126 6.98 -0.54 14.26
N ASN A 127 7.16 0.56 14.97
CA ASN A 127 8.23 0.74 15.98
C ASN A 127 8.11 1.99 16.87
N VAL A 128 6.97 2.68 16.88
CA VAL A 128 6.70 3.82 17.75
C VAL A 128 6.49 3.32 19.20
N PRO A 129 7.20 3.89 20.19
CA PRO A 129 6.98 3.56 21.60
C PRO A 129 5.59 3.97 22.08
N TYR A 130 5.07 3.29 23.11
CA TYR A 130 3.77 3.60 23.73
C TYR A 130 3.57 5.10 24.03
N VAL A 131 4.58 5.75 24.64
CA VAL A 131 4.50 7.15 25.05
C VAL A 131 4.23 8.10 23.88
N ASP A 132 4.80 7.81 22.70
CA ASP A 132 4.61 8.62 21.50
C ASP A 132 3.28 8.28 20.79
N LEU A 133 2.74 7.08 20.99
CA LEU A 133 1.44 6.67 20.43
C LEU A 133 0.27 7.33 21.14
N VAL A 134 0.36 7.54 22.46
CA VAL A 134 -0.70 8.23 23.22
C VAL A 134 -1.02 9.61 22.63
N ASP A 135 -0.01 10.31 22.10
CA ASP A 135 -0.20 11.61 21.46
C ASP A 135 -0.83 11.49 20.06
N VAL A 136 -0.54 10.41 19.33
CA VAL A 136 -1.20 10.11 18.04
C VAL A 136 -2.67 9.77 18.28
N GLU A 137 -2.95 8.89 19.23
CA GLU A 137 -4.29 8.48 19.60
C GLU A 137 -5.20 9.62 20.01
N ARG A 138 -4.73 10.49 20.91
CA ARG A 138 -5.49 11.68 21.31
C ARG A 138 -5.82 12.58 20.14
N ASN A 139 -4.96 12.63 19.13
CA ASN A 139 -5.17 13.43 17.93
C ASN A 139 -6.20 12.81 16.99
N ILE A 140 -6.17 11.48 16.80
CA ILE A 140 -7.11 10.77 15.92
C ILE A 140 -8.40 10.32 16.62
N GLY A 141 -8.51 10.51 17.95
CA GLY A 141 -9.69 10.15 18.73
C GLY A 141 -9.81 8.66 19.09
N LEU A 142 -8.71 7.91 19.11
CA LEU A 142 -8.67 6.48 19.47
C LEU A 142 -8.13 6.27 20.90
N SER A 143 -8.36 5.09 21.49
CA SER A 143 -8.03 4.78 22.90
C SER A 143 -7.25 3.45 23.08
N LEU A 144 -5.97 3.54 23.50
CA LEU A 144 -5.05 2.40 23.73
C LEU A 144 -5.44 1.54 24.95
N GLU A 145 -6.08 2.12 25.97
CA GLU A 145 -6.28 1.46 27.29
C GLU A 145 -7.58 0.65 27.39
N ASN A 146 -8.57 0.98 26.56
CA ASN A 146 -9.83 0.26 26.42
C ASN A 146 -10.36 0.56 25.02
N PRO A 147 -9.97 -0.22 24.01
CA PRO A 147 -10.54 -0.06 22.70
C PRO A 147 -11.98 -0.58 22.83
N SER A 148 -12.95 0.31 22.67
CA SER A 148 -14.33 0.10 23.12
C SER A 148 -15.26 -0.09 21.92
N LEU A 149 -16.56 -0.26 22.17
CA LEU A 149 -17.58 -0.44 21.12
C LEU A 149 -17.63 0.69 20.07
N GLU A 150 -16.93 1.80 20.29
CA GLU A 150 -16.83 3.00 19.45
C GLU A 150 -15.84 2.88 18.27
N ASP A 151 -15.06 1.79 18.17
CA ASP A 151 -14.02 1.63 17.13
C ASP A 151 -14.56 1.16 15.75
N VAL A 152 -15.85 1.36 15.48
CA VAL A 152 -16.46 1.18 14.16
C VAL A 152 -16.64 2.55 13.55
N VAL A 153 -16.08 2.75 12.35
CA VAL A 153 -16.34 3.94 11.59
C VAL A 153 -17.51 3.66 10.65
N GLU A 154 -18.60 4.42 10.81
CA GLU A 154 -19.81 4.27 10.00
C GLU A 154 -19.93 5.42 9.01
N HIS A 155 -20.20 5.10 7.75
CA HIS A 155 -20.46 6.06 6.69
C HIS A 155 -21.80 5.76 6.04
N ASN A 156 -22.55 6.81 5.69
CA ASN A 156 -23.72 6.66 4.84
C ASN A 156 -23.34 7.07 3.42
N LEU A 157 -23.48 6.15 2.49
CA LEU A 157 -23.16 6.34 1.09
C LEU A 157 -24.43 6.09 0.27
N GLY A 158 -25.11 7.18 -0.09
CA GLY A 158 -26.48 7.12 -0.58
C GLY A 158 -27.44 6.62 0.50
N GLU A 159 -28.16 5.54 0.22
CA GLU A 159 -29.04 4.86 1.19
C GLU A 159 -28.33 3.72 1.93
N LYS A 160 -27.09 3.37 1.54
CA LYS A 160 -26.33 2.27 2.13
C LYS A 160 -25.51 2.75 3.32
N LYS A 161 -25.57 2.00 4.42
CA LYS A 161 -24.73 2.18 5.59
C LYS A 161 -23.52 1.25 5.53
N ILE A 162 -22.34 1.85 5.53
CA ILE A 162 -21.05 1.16 5.45
C ILE A 162 -20.41 1.18 6.84
N SER A 163 -20.05 0.01 7.35
CA SER A 163 -19.37 -0.15 8.64
C SER A 163 -17.94 -0.61 8.42
N PHE A 164 -16.98 0.14 8.95
CA PHE A 164 -15.56 -0.11 8.80
C PHE A 164 -14.92 -0.48 10.14
N LEU A 165 -14.15 -1.57 10.14
CA LEU A 165 -13.43 -2.12 11.29
C LEU A 165 -11.96 -2.31 10.94
N SER A 166 -11.08 -2.22 11.94
CA SER A 166 -9.65 -2.45 11.75
C SER A 166 -9.07 -3.35 12.83
N PHE A 167 -8.28 -4.35 12.42
CA PHE A 167 -7.65 -5.31 13.30
C PHE A 167 -6.14 -5.49 13.01
N VAL A 168 -5.44 -6.04 13.99
CA VAL A 168 -4.05 -6.50 13.88
C VAL A 168 -3.95 -7.95 14.35
N ASP A 169 -3.29 -8.78 13.55
CA ASP A 169 -2.86 -10.11 13.99
C ASP A 169 -1.56 -9.99 14.82
N LYS A 170 -1.61 -10.21 16.15
CA LYS A 170 -0.40 -10.16 17.00
C LYS A 170 0.62 -11.26 16.70
N ASN A 171 0.22 -12.33 16.02
CA ASN A 171 1.12 -13.39 15.59
C ASN A 171 1.72 -13.13 14.19
N SER A 172 1.34 -12.01 13.57
CA SER A 172 1.97 -11.52 12.35
C SER A 172 3.47 -11.32 12.56
N LYS A 173 4.29 -11.68 11.57
CA LYS A 173 5.71 -11.31 11.55
C LYS A 173 5.93 -9.93 10.93
N PHE A 174 4.87 -9.32 10.41
CA PHE A 174 4.88 -7.97 9.86
C PHE A 174 4.93 -6.91 10.96
N ILE A 175 4.43 -7.25 12.15
CA ILE A 175 4.44 -6.43 13.36
C ILE A 175 5.25 -7.15 14.44
N SER A 176 5.91 -6.41 15.33
CA SER A 176 6.48 -7.02 16.53
C SER A 176 5.40 -7.15 17.61
N SER A 177 5.24 -8.35 18.17
CA SER A 177 4.30 -8.62 19.27
C SER A 177 4.58 -7.80 20.54
N GLU A 178 5.80 -7.26 20.68
CA GLU A 178 6.22 -6.44 21.81
C GLU A 178 5.86 -4.96 21.65
N ILE A 179 5.35 -4.56 20.49
CA ILE A 179 5.05 -3.17 20.16
C ILE A 179 3.55 -2.93 20.29
N PRO A 180 3.10 -1.95 21.11
CA PRO A 180 1.68 -1.64 21.25
C PRO A 180 1.09 -1.20 19.91
N GLN A 181 -0.14 -1.63 19.65
CA GLN A 181 -0.88 -1.35 18.43
C GLN A 181 -2.11 -0.51 18.77
N ILE A 182 -2.51 0.35 17.83
CA ILE A 182 -3.70 1.19 17.93
C ILE A 182 -4.96 0.36 17.64
N ASN A 183 -4.89 -0.57 16.69
CA ASN A 183 -6.03 -1.39 16.32
C ASN A 183 -6.24 -2.56 17.29
N HIS A 184 -7.47 -3.06 17.31
CA HIS A 184 -7.86 -4.27 18.02
C HIS A 184 -7.07 -5.50 17.58
N GLU A 185 -6.82 -6.40 18.53
CA GLU A 185 -6.31 -7.72 18.18
C GLU A 185 -7.37 -8.51 17.41
N LEU A 186 -6.93 -9.23 16.38
CA LEU A 186 -7.79 -10.12 15.61
C LEU A 186 -8.06 -11.43 16.37
N GLU A 187 -8.76 -11.32 17.50
CA GLU A 187 -9.19 -12.46 18.32
C GLU A 187 -10.67 -12.80 18.04
N PRO A 188 -11.01 -14.07 17.74
CA PRO A 188 -12.39 -14.49 17.46
C PRO A 188 -13.39 -14.11 18.56
N SER A 189 -13.00 -14.17 19.83
CA SER A 189 -13.86 -13.78 20.94
C SER A 189 -14.26 -12.30 20.92
N PHE A 190 -13.48 -11.46 20.24
CA PHE A 190 -13.75 -10.05 20.09
C PHE A 190 -14.50 -9.75 18.78
N PHE A 191 -13.97 -10.20 17.63
CA PHE A 191 -14.53 -9.78 16.34
C PHE A 191 -15.87 -10.45 16.01
N LEU A 192 -16.09 -11.72 16.40
CA LEU A 192 -17.32 -12.45 16.07
C LEU A 192 -18.58 -11.76 16.57
N PRO A 193 -18.74 -11.47 17.89
CA PRO A 193 -19.95 -10.81 18.37
C PRO A 193 -20.11 -9.40 17.79
N LYS A 194 -19.00 -8.72 17.47
CA LYS A 194 -19.01 -7.37 16.93
C LYS A 194 -19.52 -7.33 15.50
N ILE A 195 -19.02 -8.20 14.63
CA ILE A 195 -19.46 -8.30 13.24
C ILE A 195 -20.92 -8.78 13.19
N GLN A 196 -21.30 -9.77 14.01
CA GLN A 196 -22.70 -10.21 14.12
C GLN A 196 -23.67 -9.11 14.55
N GLN A 197 -23.21 -8.18 15.40
CA GLN A 197 -24.03 -7.02 15.75
C GLN A 197 -24.22 -6.08 14.55
N LEU A 198 -23.15 -5.83 13.78
CA LEU A 198 -23.16 -4.93 12.63
C LEU A 198 -23.93 -5.50 11.43
N ASP A 199 -23.97 -6.82 11.28
CA ASP A 199 -24.65 -7.53 10.19
C ASP A 199 -26.16 -7.19 10.11
N ASN A 200 -26.77 -6.79 11.22
CA ASN A 200 -28.17 -6.38 11.24
C ASN A 200 -28.40 -4.89 10.90
N ASP A 201 -27.34 -4.08 10.98
CA ASP A 201 -27.41 -2.61 10.99
C ASP A 201 -26.51 -1.97 9.92
N SER A 202 -25.91 -2.76 9.02
CA SER A 202 -24.99 -2.31 7.96
C SER A 202 -25.32 -2.99 6.64
N ASP A 203 -25.25 -2.25 5.55
CA ASP A 203 -25.39 -2.80 4.18
C ASP A 203 -24.06 -3.33 3.63
N LEU A 204 -22.94 -2.86 4.18
CA LEU A 204 -21.60 -3.33 3.84
C LEU A 204 -20.68 -3.27 5.05
N ILE A 205 -20.03 -4.38 5.38
CA ILE A 205 -19.01 -4.49 6.42
C ILE A 205 -17.65 -4.66 5.77
N ILE A 206 -16.79 -3.66 5.99
CA ILE A 206 -15.41 -3.65 5.51
C ILE A 206 -14.48 -3.84 6.70
N VAL A 207 -13.57 -4.79 6.61
CA VAL A 207 -12.55 -5.04 7.63
C VAL A 207 -11.16 -4.83 7.05
N SER A 208 -10.38 -3.96 7.66
CA SER A 208 -8.93 -3.91 7.42
C SER A 208 -8.18 -4.77 8.42
N VAL A 209 -7.17 -5.51 7.95
CA VAL A 209 -6.36 -6.37 8.81
C VAL A 209 -4.88 -6.20 8.53
N THR A 210 -4.09 -5.90 9.55
CA THR A 210 -2.63 -5.94 9.44
C THR A 210 -2.06 -7.30 9.85
N TRP A 211 -1.43 -8.00 8.91
CA TRP A 211 -1.02 -9.41 9.08
C TRP A 211 0.14 -9.84 8.17
N GLY A 212 0.49 -11.12 8.25
CA GLY A 212 1.39 -11.77 7.30
C GLY A 212 2.87 -11.65 7.66
N ILE A 213 3.71 -11.75 6.64
CA ILE A 213 5.17 -11.78 6.76
C ILE A 213 5.77 -10.77 5.76
N PRO A 214 6.72 -9.92 6.16
CA PRO A 214 7.36 -8.98 5.24
C PRO A 214 7.99 -9.71 4.03
N ASN A 215 7.82 -9.15 2.84
CA ASN A 215 8.28 -9.66 1.54
C ASN A 215 7.64 -10.98 1.07
N GLU A 216 6.74 -11.57 1.86
CA GLU A 216 6.11 -12.82 1.48
C GLU A 216 5.02 -12.56 0.45
N ARG A 217 5.17 -13.15 -0.74
CA ARG A 217 4.24 -12.96 -1.85
C ARG A 217 3.10 -13.95 -1.80
N GLU A 218 3.31 -15.10 -1.16
CA GLU A 218 2.29 -16.11 -1.00
C GLU A 218 1.44 -15.83 0.24
N VAL A 219 0.14 -16.02 0.13
CA VAL A 219 -0.76 -15.90 1.26
C VAL A 219 -0.49 -17.04 2.23
N THR A 220 -0.15 -16.71 3.47
CA THR A 220 0.10 -17.71 4.51
C THR A 220 -1.19 -18.43 4.90
N THR A 221 -1.07 -19.68 5.39
CA THR A 221 -2.22 -20.44 5.90
C THR A 221 -2.99 -19.66 6.97
N ARG A 222 -2.29 -18.99 7.89
CA ARG A 222 -2.91 -18.18 8.94
C ARG A 222 -3.71 -17.00 8.40
N GLN A 223 -3.18 -16.28 7.40
CA GLN A 223 -3.93 -15.19 6.76
C GLN A 223 -5.25 -15.72 6.18
N ARG A 224 -5.19 -16.86 5.47
CA ARG A 224 -6.38 -17.49 4.88
C ARG A 224 -7.39 -17.95 5.92
N GLU A 225 -6.95 -18.64 6.98
CA GLU A 225 -7.82 -19.07 8.08
C GLU A 225 -8.52 -17.90 8.76
N LEU A 226 -7.80 -16.80 9.01
CA LEU A 226 -8.37 -15.60 9.63
C LEU A 226 -9.32 -14.85 8.70
N ALA A 227 -8.99 -14.76 7.41
CA ALA A 227 -9.85 -14.12 6.42
C ALA A 227 -11.15 -14.92 6.20
N HIS A 228 -11.06 -16.25 6.13
CA HIS A 228 -12.23 -17.13 6.06
C HIS A 228 -13.08 -17.04 7.32
N ALA A 229 -12.48 -16.95 8.51
CA ALA A 229 -13.23 -16.75 9.76
C ALA A 229 -13.95 -15.39 9.83
N LEU A 230 -13.37 -14.33 9.27
CA LEU A 230 -14.02 -13.03 9.14
C LEU A 230 -15.17 -13.08 8.10
N SER A 231 -14.95 -13.73 6.96
CA SER A 231 -15.98 -13.97 5.95
C SER A 231 -17.17 -14.74 6.55
N ASP A 232 -16.92 -15.85 7.23
CA ASP A 232 -17.93 -16.67 7.89
C ASP A 232 -18.68 -15.91 9.02
N ALA A 233 -18.12 -14.80 9.50
CA ALA A 233 -18.75 -13.94 10.49
C ALA A 233 -19.72 -12.91 9.91
N GLY A 234 -19.71 -12.68 8.59
CA GLY A 234 -20.54 -11.70 7.89
C GLY A 234 -19.78 -10.49 7.31
N VAL A 235 -18.48 -10.59 7.09
CA VAL A 235 -17.70 -9.49 6.47
C VAL A 235 -17.83 -9.56 4.95
N ASP A 236 -18.10 -8.44 4.28
CA ASP A 236 -18.24 -8.38 2.82
C ASP A 236 -16.89 -8.14 2.12
N ILE A 237 -16.04 -7.28 2.69
CA ILE A 237 -14.75 -6.92 2.09
C ILE A 237 -13.66 -6.96 3.16
N ILE A 238 -12.57 -7.66 2.86
CA ILE A 238 -11.38 -7.70 3.72
C ILE A 238 -10.20 -7.05 2.99
N ILE A 239 -9.63 -6.00 3.59
CA ILE A 239 -8.45 -5.27 3.10
C ILE A 239 -7.25 -5.59 3.99
N GLY A 240 -6.44 -6.54 3.55
CA GLY A 240 -5.22 -6.94 4.20
C GLY A 240 -4.06 -5.96 3.98
N ASN A 241 -3.25 -5.78 5.02
CA ASN A 241 -2.07 -4.92 5.02
C ASN A 241 -0.82 -5.76 5.30
N ASN A 242 0.03 -5.86 4.28
CA ASN A 242 1.38 -6.44 4.31
C ASN A 242 2.25 -5.63 3.32
N SER A 243 3.54 -5.92 3.25
CA SER A 243 4.52 -5.16 2.46
C SER A 243 4.49 -5.33 0.93
N VAL A 244 3.81 -6.33 0.38
CA VAL A 244 3.77 -6.62 -1.07
C VAL A 244 2.36 -6.99 -1.50
N VAL A 245 2.05 -6.78 -2.78
CA VAL A 245 0.78 -7.23 -3.37
C VAL A 245 0.66 -8.75 -3.25
N GLN A 246 -0.46 -9.21 -2.73
CA GLN A 246 -0.81 -10.63 -2.59
C GLN A 246 -2.09 -10.95 -3.37
N GLU A 247 -2.47 -12.22 -3.33
CA GLU A 247 -3.70 -12.75 -3.96
C GLU A 247 -4.96 -11.99 -3.53
N ILE A 248 -5.92 -11.94 -4.43
CA ILE A 248 -7.29 -11.50 -4.20
C ILE A 248 -8.18 -12.71 -4.39
N GLU A 249 -8.88 -13.08 -3.33
CA GLU A 249 -9.72 -14.26 -3.27
C GLU A 249 -11.19 -13.83 -3.14
N LYS A 250 -12.08 -14.55 -3.81
CA LYS A 250 -13.49 -14.56 -3.43
C LYS A 250 -13.77 -15.82 -2.66
N TYR A 251 -14.27 -15.68 -1.45
CA TYR A 251 -14.64 -16.79 -0.59
C TYR A 251 -16.04 -16.54 -0.07
N ASN A 252 -16.98 -17.44 -0.40
CA ASN A 252 -18.42 -17.19 -0.25
C ASN A 252 -18.82 -15.86 -0.91
N ASP A 253 -19.50 -14.99 -0.17
CA ASP A 253 -19.93 -13.66 -0.62
C ASP A 253 -18.89 -12.58 -0.26
N THR A 254 -17.70 -12.95 0.23
CA THR A 254 -16.66 -11.99 0.68
C THR A 254 -15.56 -11.83 -0.37
N VAL A 255 -15.16 -10.58 -0.64
CA VAL A 255 -13.94 -10.26 -1.41
C VAL A 255 -12.77 -10.00 -0.47
N ILE A 256 -11.71 -10.78 -0.61
CA ILE A 256 -10.54 -10.77 0.27
C ILE A 256 -9.34 -10.27 -0.53
N PHE A 257 -8.89 -9.05 -0.23
CA PHE A 257 -7.63 -8.51 -0.72
C PHE A 257 -6.54 -8.81 0.32
N TYR A 258 -5.76 -9.89 0.17
CA TYR A 258 -4.80 -10.27 1.22
C TYR A 258 -3.70 -9.23 1.45
N SER A 259 -3.30 -8.53 0.39
CA SER A 259 -2.51 -7.31 0.51
C SER A 259 -2.52 -6.47 -0.76
N LEU A 260 -2.75 -5.17 -0.59
CA LEU A 260 -2.59 -4.16 -1.65
C LEU A 260 -1.14 -3.71 -1.85
N GLY A 261 -0.20 -4.14 -0.99
CA GLY A 261 1.20 -3.73 -1.00
C GLY A 261 1.45 -2.34 -0.40
N ASN A 262 2.67 -1.84 -0.51
CA ASN A 262 2.96 -0.47 -0.09
C ASN A 262 2.67 0.49 -1.23
N LEU A 263 1.68 1.36 -1.03
CA LEU A 263 1.41 2.46 -1.94
C LEU A 263 2.66 3.32 -2.11
N VAL A 264 3.40 3.52 -1.01
CA VAL A 264 4.52 4.44 -0.91
C VAL A 264 5.65 3.73 -0.18
N SER A 265 6.75 3.48 -0.91
CA SER A 265 7.93 2.83 -0.35
C SER A 265 9.24 3.28 -1.01
N ASN A 266 10.19 3.72 -0.19
CA ASN A 266 11.54 4.07 -0.57
C ASN A 266 12.51 2.88 -0.44
N ASP A 267 12.01 1.71 -0.06
CA ASP A 267 12.84 0.51 0.07
C ASP A 267 13.54 0.16 -1.24
N TYR A 268 14.80 -0.26 -1.16
CA TYR A 268 15.59 -0.63 -2.33
C TYR A 268 15.07 -1.88 -3.06
N ILE A 269 14.16 -2.63 -2.44
CA ILE A 269 13.54 -3.83 -3.00
C ILE A 269 12.41 -3.39 -3.94
N SER A 270 12.57 -3.67 -5.23
CA SER A 270 11.67 -3.19 -6.29
C SER A 270 10.20 -3.55 -6.12
N ASN A 271 9.90 -4.67 -5.43
CA ASN A 271 8.51 -5.10 -5.21
C ASN A 271 7.82 -4.33 -4.09
N TYR A 272 8.56 -3.81 -3.12
CA TYR A 272 7.98 -2.95 -2.08
C TYR A 272 7.54 -1.61 -2.66
N LYS A 273 8.04 -1.23 -3.84
CA LYS A 273 7.60 -0.03 -4.56
C LYS A 273 6.36 -0.25 -5.43
N LYS A 274 5.79 -1.46 -5.45
CA LYS A 274 4.63 -1.79 -6.25
C LYS A 274 3.43 -2.02 -5.34
N SER A 275 2.30 -1.51 -5.79
CA SER A 275 1.01 -1.65 -5.11
C SER A 275 -0.09 -1.79 -6.15
N ILE A 276 -1.29 -2.07 -5.69
CA ILE A 276 -2.52 -1.95 -6.46
C ILE A 276 -3.42 -0.98 -5.71
N VAL A 277 -4.16 -0.17 -6.46
CA VAL A 277 -5.27 0.62 -5.92
C VAL A 277 -6.57 0.05 -6.46
N VAL A 278 -7.64 0.15 -5.68
CA VAL A 278 -8.91 -0.50 -5.97
C VAL A 278 -10.02 0.53 -5.89
N GLN A 279 -10.86 0.62 -6.91
CA GLN A 279 -12.12 1.35 -6.88
C GLN A 279 -13.26 0.34 -6.89
N HIS A 280 -14.24 0.51 -6.02
CA HIS A 280 -15.39 -0.37 -5.85
C HIS A 280 -16.67 0.41 -6.09
N ASP A 281 -17.39 0.07 -7.16
CA ASP A 281 -18.76 0.54 -7.39
C ASP A 281 -19.71 -0.30 -6.55
N ILE A 282 -20.35 0.33 -5.57
CA ILE A 282 -21.16 -0.39 -4.58
C ILE A 282 -22.53 -0.82 -5.11
N GLU A 283 -22.99 -0.29 -6.26
CA GLU A 283 -24.29 -0.66 -6.84
C GLU A 283 -24.15 -1.85 -7.79
N SER A 284 -23.09 -1.85 -8.61
CA SER A 284 -22.78 -2.98 -9.46
C SER A 284 -21.95 -4.07 -8.78
N ASN A 285 -21.45 -3.80 -7.56
CA ASN A 285 -20.45 -4.59 -6.86
C ASN A 285 -19.21 -4.88 -7.74
N GLN A 286 -18.85 -3.95 -8.61
CA GLN A 286 -17.74 -4.10 -9.53
C GLN A 286 -16.47 -3.46 -8.95
N PHE A 287 -15.37 -4.20 -9.01
CA PHE A 287 -14.05 -3.76 -8.61
C PHE A 287 -13.19 -3.47 -9.84
N LYS A 288 -12.61 -2.27 -9.87
CA LYS A 288 -11.55 -1.84 -10.78
C LYS A 288 -10.23 -1.82 -10.04
N ILE A 289 -9.26 -2.59 -10.51
CA ILE A 289 -7.91 -2.64 -9.93
C ILE A 289 -6.90 -2.03 -10.89
N THR A 290 -6.19 -1.02 -10.41
CA THR A 290 -5.11 -0.37 -11.15
C THR A 290 -3.77 -0.64 -10.48
N PRO A 291 -2.83 -1.32 -11.16
CA PRO A 291 -1.46 -1.46 -10.68
C PRO A 291 -0.77 -0.10 -10.62
N VAL A 292 -0.08 0.18 -9.52
CA VAL A 292 0.68 1.41 -9.32
C VAL A 292 2.10 1.11 -8.86
N GLN A 293 3.00 2.07 -9.10
CA GLN A 293 4.37 2.00 -8.65
C GLN A 293 4.83 3.35 -8.15
N TYR A 294 5.50 3.34 -7.00
CA TYR A 294 6.20 4.48 -6.48
C TYR A 294 7.60 4.60 -7.10
N LYS A 295 7.87 5.69 -7.81
CA LYS A 295 9.10 5.90 -8.57
C LYS A 295 9.50 7.37 -8.61
N HIS A 296 10.76 7.64 -8.26
CA HIS A 296 11.37 8.97 -8.30
C HIS A 296 10.62 10.05 -7.49
N GLY A 297 10.09 9.71 -6.31
CA GLY A 297 9.37 10.69 -5.49
C GLY A 297 7.85 10.68 -5.69
N THR A 298 7.36 10.04 -6.75
CA THR A 298 5.96 10.17 -7.18
C THR A 298 5.33 8.81 -7.44
N LEU A 299 4.04 8.69 -7.13
CA LEU A 299 3.24 7.52 -7.49
C LEU A 299 2.78 7.60 -8.95
N THR A 300 2.70 6.46 -9.65
CA THR A 300 2.19 6.41 -11.03
C THR A 300 1.46 5.11 -11.33
N LYS A 301 0.54 5.10 -12.30
CA LYS A 301 0.04 3.87 -12.94
C LYS A 301 1.20 3.05 -13.50
N ASN A 302 1.24 1.76 -13.15
CA ASN A 302 2.32 0.86 -13.49
C ASN A 302 2.00 0.10 -14.79
N ASN A 303 2.74 0.42 -15.85
CA ASN A 303 2.66 -0.29 -17.13
C ASN A 303 3.36 -1.65 -17.02
N LEU A 304 2.61 -2.66 -16.60
CA LEU A 304 3.10 -4.02 -16.41
C LEU A 304 3.65 -4.62 -17.71
N ASN A 305 4.80 -5.27 -17.64
CA ASN A 305 5.24 -6.13 -18.73
C ASN A 305 4.43 -7.44 -18.76
N PHE A 306 4.53 -8.19 -19.86
CA PHE A 306 3.77 -9.45 -20.06
C PHE A 306 3.85 -10.43 -18.88
N PHE A 307 5.02 -10.61 -18.27
CA PHE A 307 5.19 -11.54 -17.15
C PHE A 307 4.58 -11.00 -15.87
N GLU A 308 4.72 -9.70 -15.62
CA GLU A 308 4.12 -9.04 -14.46
C GLU A 308 2.60 -9.06 -14.56
N GLN A 309 2.05 -8.73 -15.73
CA GLN A 309 0.62 -8.82 -16.02
C GLN A 309 0.12 -10.24 -15.80
N LYS A 310 0.80 -11.25 -16.36
CA LYS A 310 0.40 -12.65 -16.17
C LYS A 310 0.44 -13.08 -14.70
N THR A 311 1.48 -12.68 -13.96
CA THR A 311 1.62 -13.00 -12.54
C THR A 311 0.49 -12.36 -11.73
N LEU A 312 0.22 -11.07 -11.96
CA LEU A 312 -0.84 -10.37 -11.25
C LEU A 312 -2.22 -10.90 -11.63
N PHE A 313 -2.46 -11.23 -12.90
CA PHE A 313 -3.72 -11.85 -13.35
C PHE A 313 -3.96 -13.21 -12.65
N GLN A 314 -2.91 -13.98 -12.38
CA GLN A 314 -3.02 -15.25 -11.62
C GLN A 314 -3.35 -15.04 -10.14
N GLN A 315 -3.15 -13.84 -9.62
CA GLN A 315 -3.51 -13.44 -8.26
C GLN A 315 -4.93 -12.86 -8.18
N MET A 316 -5.65 -12.75 -9.30
CA MET A 316 -7.02 -12.22 -9.34
C MET A 316 -8.07 -13.34 -9.19
N PRO A 317 -9.30 -13.01 -8.79
CA PRO A 317 -10.40 -13.98 -8.77
C PRO A 317 -10.70 -14.58 -10.15
N THR A 318 -11.46 -15.68 -10.16
CA THR A 318 -12.02 -16.20 -11.40
C THR A 318 -12.96 -15.17 -12.05
N HIS A 319 -13.06 -15.20 -13.39
CA HIS A 319 -13.86 -14.26 -14.19
C HIS A 319 -13.38 -12.81 -14.20
N THR A 320 -12.17 -12.53 -13.71
CA THR A 320 -11.52 -11.24 -13.93
C THR A 320 -11.26 -10.98 -15.41
N SER A 321 -11.58 -9.78 -15.87
CA SER A 321 -11.22 -9.28 -17.19
C SER A 321 -10.06 -8.29 -17.08
N TYR A 322 -9.31 -8.10 -18.17
CA TYR A 322 -8.21 -7.16 -18.24
C TYR A 322 -8.36 -6.26 -19.47
N LYS A 323 -8.33 -4.95 -19.25
CA LYS A 323 -8.48 -3.92 -20.29
C LYS A 323 -7.67 -2.69 -19.89
N ASP A 324 -6.95 -2.11 -20.85
CA ASP A 324 -6.24 -0.83 -20.72
C ASP A 324 -5.33 -0.69 -19.47
N GLY A 325 -4.64 -1.78 -19.11
CA GLY A 325 -3.72 -1.80 -17.98
C GLY A 325 -4.35 -2.20 -16.64
N GLU A 326 -5.65 -2.47 -16.63
CA GLU A 326 -6.46 -2.58 -15.42
C GLU A 326 -7.27 -3.88 -15.41
N PHE A 327 -7.67 -4.30 -14.20
CA PHE A 327 -8.37 -5.54 -13.96
C PHE A 327 -9.76 -5.25 -13.41
N TYR A 328 -10.75 -6.00 -13.88
CA TYR A 328 -12.14 -5.81 -13.50
C TYR A 328 -12.79 -7.13 -13.12
N PHE A 329 -13.49 -7.17 -11.99
CA PHE A 329 -14.35 -8.28 -11.61
C PHE A 329 -15.52 -7.78 -10.77
N GLU A 330 -16.63 -8.48 -10.78
CA GLU A 330 -17.81 -8.21 -9.93
C GLU A 330 -17.75 -9.10 -8.69
N GLN A 331 -18.35 -8.74 -7.55
CA GLN A 331 -18.47 -9.60 -6.35
C GLN A 331 -19.31 -10.85 -6.64
#